data_AF-A0A5N8UTD9-F1
#
_entry.id   AF-A0A5N8UTD9-F1
#
_cell.length_a   1.000
_cell.length_b   1.000
_cell.length_c   1.000
_cell.angle_alpha   90.00
_cell.angle_beta   90.00
_cell.angle_gamma   90.00
#
_symmetry.space_group_name_H-M   'P 1'
#
loop_
_entity.id
_entity.type
_entity.pdbx_description
1 polymer ?
#
loop_
_entity_poly.entity_id
_entity_poly.type
_entity_poly.pdbx_seq_one_letter_code
_entity_poly.pdbx_strand_id
1 'polypeptide(L)'
;MERMKEVQEHLKNEFEIYNKATSKKLPPISVDNTESLEVLLECVTRRESLGQARTQGLPPSSKLKAAIADTLLLLDNFDIKISKDKGAAERGSLNKKPPS
;
A
#
# COMPACT_ATOMS: atom_id res chain seq x y z
N MET A 1 -3.98 10.49 15.54
CA MET A 1 -3.85 9.11 16.03
C MET A 1 -4.87 8.15 15.41
N GLU A 2 -6.05 8.59 14.98
CA GLU A 2 -7.04 7.70 14.33
C GLU A 2 -6.56 7.14 12.99
N ARG A 3 -5.77 7.92 12.25
CA ARG A 3 -5.32 7.53 10.91
C ARG A 3 -4.50 6.24 10.92
N MET A 4 -3.51 6.13 11.81
CA MET A 4 -2.66 4.95 11.94
C MET A 4 -3.49 3.69 12.19
N LYS A 5 -4.48 3.79 13.07
CA LYS A 5 -5.37 2.69 13.40
C LYS A 5 -6.21 2.27 12.18
N GLU A 6 -6.74 3.22 11.43
CA GLU A 6 -7.45 2.93 10.17
C GLU A 6 -6.56 2.24 9.14
N VAL A 7 -5.32 2.71 8.95
CA VAL A 7 -4.42 2.09 7.95
C VAL A 7 -4.03 0.68 8.38
N GLN A 8 -3.77 0.47 9.67
CA GLN A 8 -3.48 -0.84 10.23
C GLN A 8 -4.68 -1.81 10.12
N GLU A 9 -5.90 -1.34 10.37
CA GLU A 9 -7.13 -2.13 10.18
C GLU A 9 -7.36 -2.47 8.70
N HIS A 10 -7.17 -1.49 7.80
CA HIS A 10 -7.28 -1.69 6.37
C HIS A 10 -6.27 -2.73 5.86
N LEU A 11 -5.02 -2.62 6.31
CA LEU A 11 -3.95 -3.58 6.03
C LEU A 11 -4.32 -4.99 6.51
N LYS A 12 -4.80 -5.15 7.75
CA LYS A 12 -5.23 -6.44 8.28
C LYS A 12 -6.36 -7.04 7.45
N ASN A 13 -7.35 -6.23 7.08
CA ASN A 13 -8.49 -6.67 6.29
C ASN A 13 -8.05 -7.16 4.89
N GLU A 14 -7.24 -6.38 4.17
CA GLU A 14 -6.71 -6.79 2.87
C GLU A 14 -5.78 -8.01 2.99
N PHE A 15 -5.00 -8.09 4.06
CA PHE A 15 -4.16 -9.25 4.34
C PHE A 15 -5.01 -10.51 4.49
N GLU A 16 -6.07 -10.46 5.30
CA GLU A 16 -6.98 -11.60 5.48
C GLU A 16 -7.70 -11.99 4.18
N ILE A 17 -8.17 -11.02 3.40
CA ILE A 17 -8.81 -11.27 2.10
C ILE A 17 -7.83 -11.98 1.17
N TYR A 18 -6.61 -11.47 1.06
CA TYR A 18 -5.57 -12.10 0.25
C TYR A 18 -5.28 -13.52 0.74
N ASN A 19 -5.13 -13.70 2.06
CA ASN A 19 -4.81 -14.98 2.70
C ASN A 19 -5.91 -16.03 2.51
N LYS A 20 -7.18 -15.60 2.46
CA LYS A 20 -8.34 -16.47 2.16
C LYS A 20 -8.40 -16.86 0.68
N ALA A 21 -7.98 -15.96 -0.21
CA ALA A 21 -8.02 -16.19 -1.65
C ALA A 21 -6.79 -16.94 -2.20
N THR A 22 -5.70 -17.04 -1.42
CA THR A 22 -4.48 -17.79 -1.78
C THR A 22 -4.41 -19.13 -1.04
N SER A 23 -4.03 -20.20 -1.74
CA SER A 23 -3.70 -21.47 -1.08
C SER A 23 -2.39 -21.40 -0.27
N LYS A 24 -1.45 -20.52 -0.68
CA LYS A 24 -0.20 -20.29 0.06
C LYS A 24 -0.36 -19.09 0.96
N LYS A 25 -0.52 -19.34 2.26
CA LYS A 25 -0.67 -18.27 3.24
C LYS A 25 0.58 -17.39 3.31
N LEU A 26 0.37 -16.11 3.60
CA LEU A 26 1.43 -15.17 3.92
C LEU A 26 1.87 -15.34 5.38
N PRO A 27 3.13 -15.02 5.71
CA PRO A 27 3.59 -15.02 7.09
C PRO A 27 2.80 -13.99 7.93
N PRO A 28 2.65 -14.20 9.24
CA PRO A 28 2.02 -13.23 10.13
C PRO A 28 2.78 -11.90 10.09
N ILE A 29 2.05 -10.79 10.16
CA ILE A 29 2.57 -9.45 9.92
C ILE A 29 2.46 -8.62 11.19
N SER A 30 3.51 -7.85 11.47
CA SER A 30 3.53 -6.87 12.56
C SER A 30 3.32 -5.48 11.97
N VAL A 31 2.13 -4.93 12.18
CA VAL A 31 1.69 -3.65 11.60
C VAL A 31 2.37 -2.42 12.21
N ASP A 32 3.09 -2.61 13.31
CA ASP A 32 3.93 -1.62 13.99
C ASP A 32 5.43 -1.77 13.64
N ASN A 33 5.78 -2.75 12.79
CA ASN A 33 7.17 -3.06 12.49
C ASN A 33 7.47 -2.86 10.99
N THR A 34 8.26 -1.85 10.68
CA THR A 34 8.65 -1.45 9.32
C THR A 34 9.31 -2.61 8.56
N GLU A 35 10.30 -3.29 9.15
CA GLU A 35 10.96 -4.44 8.51
C GLU A 35 9.97 -5.56 8.15
N SER A 36 9.03 -5.86 9.04
CA SER A 36 8.00 -6.89 8.79
C SER A 36 7.11 -6.52 7.60
N LEU A 37 6.77 -5.24 7.45
CA LEU A 37 5.98 -4.71 6.34
C LEU A 37 6.77 -4.74 5.03
N GLU A 38 8.05 -4.39 5.03
CA GLU A 38 8.92 -4.45 3.85
C GLU A 38 9.09 -5.88 3.33
N VAL A 39 9.40 -6.82 4.23
CA VAL A 39 9.52 -8.24 3.88
C VAL A 39 8.22 -8.78 3.30
N LEU A 40 7.07 -8.35 3.84
CA LEU A 40 5.77 -8.73 3.33
C LEU A 40 5.53 -8.17 1.92
N LEU A 41 5.84 -6.89 1.70
CA LEU A 41 5.69 -6.24 0.40
C LEU A 41 6.52 -6.94 -0.67
N GLU A 42 7.77 -7.26 -0.36
CA GLU A 42 8.65 -8.00 -1.26
C GLU A 42 8.10 -9.41 -1.54
N CYS A 43 7.66 -10.13 -0.50
CA CYS A 43 7.11 -11.47 -0.62
C CYS A 43 5.86 -11.49 -1.51
N VAL A 44 4.94 -10.55 -1.30
CA VAL A 44 3.72 -10.40 -2.11
C VAL A 44 4.06 -10.04 -3.55
N THR A 45 4.98 -9.10 -3.77
CA THR A 45 5.42 -8.68 -5.12
C THR A 45 6.09 -9.82 -5.88
N ARG A 46 6.94 -10.58 -5.20
CA ARG A 46 7.61 -11.76 -5.78
C ARG A 46 6.61 -12.85 -6.12
N ARG A 47 5.64 -13.12 -5.23
CA ARG A 47 4.57 -14.09 -5.49
C ARG A 47 3.69 -13.67 -6.65
N GLU A 48 3.34 -12.39 -6.76
CA GLU A 48 2.59 -11.85 -7.89
C GLU A 48 3.40 -11.98 -9.18
N SER A 49 4.70 -11.69 -9.17
CA SER A 49 5.56 -11.83 -10.36
C SER A 49 5.66 -13.30 -10.82
N LEU A 50 5.88 -14.23 -9.89
CA LEU A 50 5.91 -15.67 -10.17
C LEU A 50 4.53 -16.23 -10.56
N GLY A 51 3.49 -15.60 -10.03
CA GLY A 51 2.10 -15.95 -10.18
C GLY A 51 1.45 -15.44 -11.45
N GLN A 52 1.82 -14.26 -11.93
CA GLN A 52 1.49 -13.77 -13.25
C GLN A 52 2.15 -14.66 -14.32
N ALA A 53 3.35 -15.15 -14.05
CA ALA A 53 4.09 -16.04 -14.95
C ALA A 53 3.47 -17.44 -15.07
N ARG A 54 2.67 -17.89 -14.09
CA ARG A 54 1.92 -19.14 -14.15
C ARG A 54 0.44 -18.78 -14.20
N THR A 55 -0.24 -18.92 -15.35
CA THR A 55 -1.68 -18.66 -15.68
C THR A 55 -2.77 -18.94 -14.62
N GLN A 56 -2.42 -19.45 -13.45
CA GLN A 56 -3.23 -19.64 -12.26
C GLN A 56 -3.60 -18.29 -11.62
N GLY A 57 -4.87 -17.90 -11.73
CA GLY A 57 -5.44 -16.67 -11.21
C GLY A 57 -5.22 -16.47 -9.71
N LEU A 58 -4.08 -15.86 -9.36
CA LEU A 58 -3.83 -15.35 -8.02
C LEU A 58 -4.69 -14.10 -7.78
N PRO A 59 -5.16 -13.91 -6.54
CA PRO A 59 -5.91 -12.73 -6.18
C PRO A 59 -5.06 -11.47 -6.41
N PRO A 60 -5.68 -10.35 -6.85
CA PRO A 60 -4.96 -9.12 -7.10
C PRO A 60 -4.29 -8.66 -5.80
N SER A 61 -2.96 -8.60 -5.83
CA SER A 61 -2.17 -8.23 -4.65
C SER A 61 -2.00 -6.71 -4.54
N SER A 62 -2.44 -5.96 -5.56
CA SER A 62 -2.28 -4.50 -5.67
C SER A 62 -2.84 -3.73 -4.47
N LYS A 63 -4.00 -4.14 -3.95
CA LYS A 63 -4.61 -3.49 -2.78
C LYS A 63 -3.83 -3.76 -1.49
N LEU A 64 -3.43 -5.02 -1.28
CA LEU A 64 -2.57 -5.39 -0.15
C LEU A 64 -1.23 -4.63 -0.20
N LYS A 65 -0.56 -4.60 -1.36
CA LYS A 65 0.68 -3.85 -1.56
C LYS A 65 0.49 -2.35 -1.27
N ALA A 66 -0.61 -1.76 -1.74
CA ALA A 66 -0.92 -0.36 -1.47
C ALA A 66 -1.14 -0.10 0.03
N ALA A 67 -1.87 -0.97 0.73
CA ALA A 67 -2.09 -0.85 2.18
C ALA A 67 -0.78 -0.97 2.98
N ILE A 68 0.13 -1.87 2.57
CA ILE A 68 1.46 -2.01 3.17
C ILE A 68 2.28 -0.73 2.99
N ALA A 69 2.33 -0.20 1.76
CA ALA A 69 3.04 1.04 1.46
C ALA A 69 2.44 2.24 2.21
N ASP A 70 1.12 2.34 2.34
CA ASP A 70 0.45 3.41 3.11
C ASP A 70 0.83 3.34 4.60
N THR A 71 0.90 2.13 5.17
CA THR A 71 1.34 1.93 6.56
C THR A 71 2.81 2.31 6.75
N LEU A 72 3.69 1.87 5.83
CA LEU A 72 5.12 2.20 5.86
C LEU A 72 5.37 3.71 5.77
N LEU A 73 4.68 4.38 4.84
CA LEU A 73 4.77 5.82 4.66
C LEU A 73 4.28 6.56 5.91
N LEU A 74 3.17 6.12 6.52
CA LEU A 74 2.66 6.74 7.73
C LEU A 74 3.59 6.54 8.93
N LEU A 75 4.26 5.38 9.04
CA LEU A 75 5.32 5.13 10.04
C LEU A 75 6.51 6.07 9.85
N ASP A 76 6.84 6.42 8.60
CA ASP A 76 7.86 7.41 8.23
C ASP A 76 7.40 8.88 8.42
N ASN A 77 6.25 9.12 9.07
CA ASN A 77 5.58 10.44 9.15
C ASN A 77 5.12 11.01 7.79
N PHE A 78 5.04 10.18 6.77
CA PHE A 78 4.57 10.55 5.43
C PHE A 78 3.11 10.15 5.21
N ASP A 79 2.19 11.09 5.45
CA ASP A 79 0.76 10.84 5.17
C ASP A 79 0.45 11.10 3.68
N ILE A 80 0.16 10.03 2.93
CA ILE A 80 -0.15 10.12 1.49
C ILE A 80 -1.45 10.88 1.25
N LYS A 81 -2.42 10.82 2.18
CA LYS A 81 -3.71 11.50 2.03
C LYS A 81 -3.51 13.01 2.08
N ILE A 82 -2.68 13.50 3.00
CA ILE A 82 -2.27 14.91 3.08
C ILE A 82 -1.38 15.29 1.89
N SER A 83 -0.45 14.42 1.49
CA SER A 83 0.47 14.69 0.39
C SER A 83 -0.24 14.78 -0.97
N LYS A 84 -1.29 13.97 -1.18
CA LYS A 84 -2.11 13.99 -2.40
C LYS A 84 -3.01 15.22 -2.46
N ASP A 85 -3.51 15.68 -1.31
CA ASP A 85 -4.25 16.95 -1.18
C ASP A 85 -3.36 18.16 -1.52
N LYS A 86 -2.13 18.19 -0.98
CA LYS A 86 -1.13 19.21 -1.32
C LYS A 86 -0.65 19.16 -2.77
N GLY A 87 -0.41 17.97 -3.32
CA GLY A 87 0.05 17.80 -4.71
C GLY A 87 -1.00 18.16 -5.77
N ALA A 88 -2.28 18.10 -5.43
CA ALA A 88 -3.36 18.60 -6.29
C ALA A 88 -3.45 20.14 -6.27
N ALA A 89 -3.13 20.78 -5.15
CA ALA A 89 -3.13 22.24 -5.03
C ALA A 89 -1.99 22.91 -5.84
N GLU A 90 -0.81 22.30 -5.93
CA GLU A 90 0.32 22.89 -6.66
C GLU A 90 0.21 22.75 -8.19
N ARG A 91 -0.46 21.72 -8.72
CA ARG A 91 -0.64 21.55 -10.17
C ARG A 91 -1.67 22.51 -10.80
N GLY A 92 -2.41 23.26 -9.99
CA GLY A 92 -3.37 24.27 -10.45
C GLY A 92 -2.78 25.67 -10.68
N SER A 93 -1.54 25.94 -10.24
CA SER A 93 -1.02 27.32 -10.18
C SER A 93 0.05 27.66 -11.23
N LEU A 94 0.50 26.70 -12.05
CA LEU A 94 1.49 26.93 -13.11
C LEU A 94 0.85 27.26 -14.47
N ASN A 95 -0.21 28.07 -14.52
CA ASN A 95 -0.73 28.60 -15.79
C ASN A 95 -1.39 29.98 -15.65
N LYS A 96 -0.69 30.95 -15.07
CA LYS A 96 -1.00 32.38 -15.28
C LYS A 96 0.26 33.12 -15.71
N LYS A 97 0.57 33.01 -17.01
CA LYS A 97 1.37 34.02 -17.72
C LYS A 97 0.70 35.39 -17.51
N PRO A 98 1.41 36.44 -17.06
CA PRO A 98 0.89 37.79 -17.15
C PRO A 98 1.03 38.26 -18.61
N PRO A 99 -0.04 38.68 -19.31
CA PRO A 99 0.13 39.49 -20.50
C PRO A 99 0.53 40.91 -20.07
N SER A 100 1.63 41.37 -20.67
CA SER A 100 2.15 42.74 -20.63
C SER A 100 1.25 43.72 -21.37
#